data_AF-A0A8J6QPL4-F1
#
_entry.id   AF-A0A8J6QPL4-F1
#
_cell.length_a   1.000
_cell.length_b   1.000
_cell.length_c   1.000
_cell.angle_alpha   90.00
_cell.angle_beta   90.00
_cell.angle_gamma   90.00
#
_symmetry.space_group_name_H-M   'P 1'
#
loop_
_entity.id
_entity.type
_entity.pdbx_description
1 polymer ?
#
loop_
_entity_poly.entity_id
_entity_poly.type
_entity_poly.pdbx_seq_one_letter_code
_entity_poly.pdbx_strand_id
1 'polypeptide(L)' 'MGIAQTKNLQRRLGVLEQEAVEEITRACGNELWQSVGFDALDSLTDSDRRARANYYYGQLQVVRELKDALG' A
#
# COMPACT_ATOMS: atom_id res chain seq x y z
N MET A 1 0.78 -7.54 -24.07
CA MET A 1 0.64 -6.07 -23.89
C MET A 1 1.82 -5.39 -24.57
N GLY A 2 1.63 -4.21 -25.15
CA GLY A 2 2.72 -3.44 -25.76
C GLY A 2 3.59 -2.74 -24.71
N ILE A 3 4.87 -2.53 -25.01
CA ILE A 3 5.87 -1.91 -24.10
C ILE A 3 5.38 -0.60 -23.49
N ALA A 4 4.70 0.24 -24.27
CA ALA A 4 4.14 1.51 -23.77
C ALA A 4 3.03 1.32 -22.74
N GLN A 5 2.21 0.27 -22.88
CA GLN A 5 1.14 -0.05 -21.93
C GLN A 5 1.72 -0.55 -20.60
N THR A 6 2.75 -1.41 -20.66
CA THR A 6 3.46 -1.91 -19.47
C THR A 6 4.08 -0.75 -18.67
N LYS A 7 4.81 0.15 -19.34
CA LYS A 7 5.40 1.34 -18.70
C LYS A 7 4.34 2.27 -18.10
N ASN A 8 3.21 2.43 -18.78
CA ASN A 8 2.11 3.25 -18.28
C ASN A 8 1.50 2.64 -17.01
N LEU A 9 1.31 1.32 -16.99
CA LEU A 9 0.80 0.59 -15.85
C LEU A 9 1.77 0.66 -14.66
N GLN A 10 3.07 0.38 -14.87
CA GLN A 10 4.10 0.49 -13.83
C GLN A 10 4.09 1.88 -13.17
N ARG A 11 3.94 2.95 -13.95
CA ARG A 11 3.83 4.32 -13.41
C ARG A 11 2.58 4.51 -12.55
N ARG A 12 1.41 4.03 -12.98
CA ARG A 12 0.17 4.12 -12.18
C ARG A 12 0.28 3.31 -10.89
N LEU A 13 0.87 2.11 -10.96
CA LEU A 13 1.16 1.30 -9.79
C LEU A 13 2.10 2.02 -8.82
N GLY A 14 3.09 2.76 -9.33
CA GLY A 14 3.95 3.61 -8.50
C GLY A 14 3.18 4.70 -7.74
N VAL A 15 2.22 5.36 -8.39
CA VAL A 15 1.36 6.36 -7.75
C VAL A 15 0.48 5.72 -6.66
N LEU A 16 -0.14 4.58 -6.96
CA LEU A 16 -0.99 3.86 -6.00
C LEU A 16 -0.20 3.34 -4.79
N GLU A 17 1.03 2.85 -5.01
CA GLU A 17 1.91 2.45 -3.91
C GLU A 17 2.22 3.64 -2.99
N GLN A 18 2.58 4.79 -3.56
CA GLN A 18 2.88 5.97 -2.79
C GLN A 18 1.67 6.44 -1.96
N GLU A 19 0.50 6.51 -2.59
CA GLU A 19 -0.75 6.88 -1.89
C GLU A 19 -1.04 5.91 -0.73
N ALA A 20 -0.94 4.61 -0.97
CA ALA A 20 -1.17 3.62 0.08
C ALA A 20 -0.18 3.76 1.24
N VAL A 21 1.11 3.97 0.96
CA VAL A 21 2.15 4.20 1.98
C VAL A 21 1.85 5.45 2.81
N GLU A 22 1.49 6.55 2.17
CA GLU A 22 1.14 7.81 2.85
C GLU A 22 -0.08 7.64 3.75
N GLU A 23 -1.10 6.95 3.27
CA GLU A 23 -2.36 6.76 3.99
C GLU A 23 -2.24 5.78 5.16
N ILE A 24 -1.47 4.70 5.02
CA ILE A 24 -1.16 3.79 6.14
C ILE A 24 -0.34 4.53 7.19
N THR A 25 0.67 5.30 6.77
CA THR A 25 1.51 6.09 7.69
C THR A 25 0.69 7.12 8.45
N ARG A 26 -0.25 7.80 7.77
CA ARG A 26 -1.17 8.74 8.41
C ARG A 26 -2.10 8.04 9.41
N ALA A 27 -2.63 6.87 9.07
CA ALA A 27 -3.50 6.10 9.96
C ALA A 27 -2.75 5.60 11.22
N CYS A 28 -1.51 5.13 11.04
CA CYS A 28 -0.65 4.66 12.12
C CYS A 28 -0.03 5.81 12.94
N GLY A 29 0.08 7.01 12.34
CA GLY A 29 0.74 8.17 12.94
C GLY A 29 2.28 8.07 13.01
N ASN A 30 2.85 7.02 12.42
CA ASN A 30 4.29 6.75 12.36
C ASN A 30 4.57 5.71 11.25
N GLU A 31 5.85 5.44 10.98
CA GLU A 31 6.31 4.53 9.93
C GLU A 31 6.64 3.10 10.42
N LEU A 32 6.42 2.78 11.71
CA LEU A 32 6.78 1.47 12.30
C LEU A 32 6.13 0.30 11.57
N TRP A 33 4.94 0.51 11.01
CA TRP A 33 4.21 -0.48 10.22
C TRP A 33 5.01 -1.01 9.03
N GLN A 34 5.98 -0.26 8.50
CA GLN A 34 6.81 -0.73 7.39
C GLN A 34 7.71 -1.91 7.81
N SER A 35 8.14 -1.94 9.07
CA SER A 35 8.97 -3.03 9.62
C SER A 35 8.14 -4.15 10.26
N VAL A 36 7.02 -3.79 10.89
CA VAL A 36 6.17 -4.72 11.64
C VAL A 36 5.10 -5.38 10.76
N GLY A 37 4.71 -4.73 9.67
CA GLY A 37 3.67 -5.23 8.77
C GLY A 37 2.27 -5.13 9.37
N PHE A 38 1.40 -6.08 9.01
CA PHE A 38 -0.01 -6.09 9.37
C PHE A 38 -0.27 -5.99 10.88
N ASP A 39 0.59 -6.57 11.72
CA ASP A 39 0.43 -6.56 13.17
C ASP A 39 0.40 -5.14 13.75
N ALA A 40 1.12 -4.19 13.14
CA ALA A 40 1.06 -2.78 13.57
C ALA A 40 -0.32 -2.16 13.31
N LEU A 41 -0.98 -2.55 12.21
CA LEU A 41 -2.28 -2.04 11.83
C LEU A 41 -3.38 -2.63 12.70
N ASP A 42 -3.30 -3.94 12.99
CA ASP A 42 -4.30 -4.62 13.82
C ASP A 42 -4.29 -4.11 15.28
N SER A 43 -3.12 -3.66 15.76
CA SER A 43 -2.94 -3.06 17.08
C SER A 43 -3.61 -1.68 17.26
N LEU A 44 -4.12 -1.05 16.19
CA LEU A 44 -4.78 0.25 16.26
C LEU A 44 -6.11 0.16 17.02
N THR A 45 -6.22 0.93 18.10
CA THR A 45 -7.42 0.97 18.96
C THR A 45 -8.59 1.73 18.33
N ASP A 46 -8.29 2.72 17.50
CA ASP A 46 -9.28 3.51 16.75
C ASP A 46 -9.76 2.68 15.54
N SER A 47 -11.05 2.35 15.53
CA SER A 47 -11.64 1.50 14.50
C SER A 47 -11.58 2.10 13.10
N ASP A 48 -11.71 3.41 12.98
CA ASP A 48 -11.74 4.10 11.69
C ASP A 48 -10.33 4.18 11.11
N ARG A 49 -9.34 4.46 11.96
CA ARG A 49 -7.92 4.41 11.56
C ARG A 49 -7.51 3.00 11.17
N ARG A 50 -7.92 1.99 11.93
CA ARG A 50 -7.63 0.58 11.61
C ARG A 50 -8.27 0.16 10.28
N ALA A 51 -9.54 0.51 10.06
CA ALA A 51 -10.22 0.21 8.80
C ALA A 51 -9.51 0.87 7.61
N ARG A 52 -9.12 2.14 7.73
CA ARG A 52 -8.34 2.86 6.71
C ARG A 52 -6.99 2.18 6.45
N ALA A 53 -6.24 1.90 7.50
CA ALA A 53 -4.93 1.26 7.39
C ALA A 53 -5.05 -0.10 6.70
N ASN A 54 -6.00 -0.94 7.10
CA ASN A 54 -6.22 -2.27 6.51
C ASN A 54 -6.61 -2.19 5.03
N TYR A 55 -7.46 -1.23 4.66
CA TYR A 55 -7.85 -1.01 3.28
C TYR A 55 -6.65 -0.68 2.39
N TYR A 56 -5.86 0.33 2.77
CA TYR A 56 -4.69 0.74 1.99
C TYR A 56 -3.56 -0.29 2.05
N TYR A 57 -3.41 -1.03 3.14
CA TYR A 57 -2.46 -2.14 3.22
C TYR A 57 -2.80 -3.26 2.24
N GLY A 58 -4.08 -3.63 2.13
CA GLY A 58 -4.54 -4.57 1.11
C GLY A 58 -4.24 -4.10 -0.31
N GLN A 59 -4.50 -2.81 -0.60
CA GLN A 59 -4.14 -2.22 -1.90
C GLN A 59 -2.63 -2.27 -2.15
N LEU A 60 -1.82 -1.96 -1.14
CA LEU A 60 -0.37 -1.98 -1.24
C LEU A 60 0.16 -3.39 -1.57
N GLN A 61 -0.40 -4.44 -0.97
CA GLN A 61 -0.05 -5.82 -1.29
C GLN A 61 -0.37 -6.16 -2.76
N VAL A 62 -1.58 -5.83 -3.23
CA VAL A 62 -1.96 -6.03 -4.63
C VAL A 62 -1.05 -5.27 -5.58
N VAL A 63 -0.70 -4.03 -5.27
CA VAL A 63 0.21 -3.23 -6.10
C VAL A 63 1.60 -3.87 -6.18
N ARG A 64 2.13 -4.38 -5.06
CA ARG A 64 3.43 -5.07 -5.02
C ARG A 64 3.39 -6.37 -5.83
N GLU A 65 2.36 -7.19 -5.66
CA GLU A 65 2.17 -8.40 -6.47
C GLU A 65 2.11 -8.09 -7.97
N LEU A 66 1.38 -7.03 -8.36
CA LEU A 66 1.30 -6.60 -9.76
C LEU A 66 2.63 -6.08 -10.29
N LYS A 67 3.39 -5.34 -9.48
CA LYS A 67 4.73 -4.87 -9.86
C LYS A 67 5.68 -6.05 -10.06
N ASP A 68 5.71 -7.01 -9.13
CA ASP A 68 6.53 -8.21 -9.24
C ASP A 68 6.19 -9.03 -10.48
N ALA A 69 4.91 -9.13 -10.84
CA ALA A 69 4.46 -9.82 -12.05
C ALA A 69 4.83 -9.10 -13.37
N LEU A 70 5.09 -7.79 -13.33
CA LEU A 70 5.47 -7.01 -14.52
C LEU A 70 6.99 -6.97 -14.76
N GLY A 71 7.80 -7.31 -13.74
CA GLY A 71 9.26 -7.15 -13.74
C GLY A 71 9.69 -5.68 -13.83
#